data_AF-A0A2S2PN14-F1
#
_entry.id   AF-A0A2S2PN14-F1
#
_cell.length_a   1.000
_cell.length_b   1.000
_cell.length_c   1.000
_cell.angle_alpha   90.00
_cell.angle_beta   90.00
_cell.angle_gamma   90.00
#
_symmetry.space_group_name_H-M   'P 1'
#
loop_
_entity.id
_entity.type
_entity.pdbx_description
1 polymer ?
#
loop_
_entity_poly.entity_id
_entity_poly.type
_entity_poly.pdbx_seq_one_letter_code
_entity_poly.pdbx_strand_id
1 'polypeptide(L)'
;MIAAVVLGLLQAVMAAAAAAASGQFRLTVLHTNDLHSHYDETCRDGRPSSPCGPAGGYGGFARLRAALDAERARAVADGGPAGVVHLYAGDTFKGTRFYDVLGWQAAADLIGNLGVDAMCLGNHEFEDGPEALAPFLKSKNISSIPIVVANIHTEEEPSLTNIRPSTVLTVGGHTVGVIGYLTPDTEVSSARLFRL
;
A
#
# COMPACT_ATOMS: atom_id res chain seq x y z
N MET A 1 11.52 -24.81 -53.10
CA MET A 1 12.45 -24.47 -51.99
C MET A 1 12.08 -23.19 -51.26
N ILE A 2 11.90 -22.04 -51.94
CA ILE A 2 11.62 -20.74 -51.28
C ILE A 2 10.34 -20.75 -50.42
N ALA A 3 9.24 -21.33 -50.91
CA ALA A 3 7.98 -21.38 -50.16
C ALA A 3 8.08 -22.19 -48.85
N ALA A 4 8.89 -23.26 -48.81
CA ALA A 4 9.10 -24.07 -47.61
C ALA A 4 9.94 -23.34 -46.56
N VAL A 5 10.91 -22.53 -47.00
CA VAL A 5 11.75 -21.70 -46.11
C VAL A 5 10.94 -20.56 -45.50
N VAL A 6 10.07 -19.91 -46.27
CA VAL A 6 9.18 -18.84 -45.79
C VAL A 6 8.16 -19.38 -44.77
N LEU A 7 7.56 -20.56 -45.04
CA LEU A 7 6.62 -21.18 -44.11
C LEU A 7 7.30 -21.60 -42.80
N GLY A 8 8.52 -22.13 -42.87
CA GLY A 8 9.33 -22.48 -41.68
C GLY A 8 9.72 -21.26 -40.84
N LEU A 9 10.08 -20.14 -41.49
CA LEU A 9 10.33 -18.87 -40.82
C LEU A 9 9.08 -18.31 -40.13
N LEU A 10 7.93 -18.36 -40.80
CA LEU A 10 6.66 -17.93 -40.20
C LEU A 10 6.28 -18.77 -38.97
N GLN A 11 6.47 -20.09 -39.05
CA GLN A 11 6.20 -20.99 -37.91
C GLN A 11 7.13 -20.72 -36.73
N ALA A 12 8.42 -20.47 -36.98
CA ALA A 12 9.39 -20.13 -35.94
C ALA A 12 9.06 -18.79 -35.25
N VAL A 13 8.64 -17.78 -36.02
CA VAL A 13 8.22 -16.47 -35.49
C VAL A 13 6.95 -16.59 -34.64
N MET A 14 5.96 -17.36 -35.11
CA MET A 14 4.72 -17.62 -34.37
C MET A 14 4.96 -18.41 -33.06
N ALA A 15 5.86 -19.39 -33.09
CA ALA A 15 6.23 -20.16 -31.89
C ALA A 15 6.99 -19.32 -30.87
N ALA A 16 7.88 -18.43 -31.32
CA ALA A 16 8.59 -17.49 -30.45
C ALA A 16 7.62 -16.45 -29.83
N ALA A 17 6.63 -15.97 -30.59
CA ALA A 17 5.60 -15.07 -30.09
C ALA A 17 4.67 -15.76 -29.07
N ALA A 18 4.31 -17.03 -29.31
CA ALA A 18 3.51 -17.82 -28.37
C ALA A 18 4.27 -18.14 -27.07
N ALA A 19 5.58 -18.41 -27.17
CA ALA A 19 6.45 -18.60 -26.00
C ALA A 19 6.65 -17.31 -25.19
N ALA A 20 6.72 -16.16 -25.86
CA ALA A 20 6.72 -14.85 -25.19
C ALA A 20 5.37 -14.54 -24.52
N ALA A 21 4.26 -15.04 -25.08
CA ALA A 21 2.92 -14.90 -24.51
C ALA A 21 2.58 -15.97 -23.43
N SER A 22 3.41 -17.01 -23.26
CA SER A 22 3.18 -18.09 -22.28
C SER A 22 3.85 -17.88 -20.92
N GLY A 23 4.46 -16.72 -20.67
CA GLY A 23 4.98 -16.41 -19.34
C GLY A 23 3.84 -16.18 -18.35
N GLN A 24 3.73 -17.02 -17.31
CA GLN A 24 2.78 -16.78 -16.22
C GLN A 24 3.11 -15.43 -15.58
N PHE A 25 2.14 -14.50 -15.57
CA PHE A 25 2.27 -13.25 -14.82
C PHE A 25 2.33 -13.56 -13.33
N ARG A 26 3.40 -13.10 -12.67
CA ARG A 26 3.56 -13.25 -11.23
C ARG A 26 3.44 -11.89 -10.56
N LEU A 27 2.37 -11.71 -9.80
CA LEU A 27 2.17 -10.54 -8.96
C LEU A 27 2.68 -10.83 -7.54
N THR A 28 3.64 -10.02 -7.07
CA THR A 28 4.05 -9.98 -5.68
C THR A 28 3.28 -8.87 -4.99
N VAL A 29 2.49 -9.22 -3.97
CA VAL A 29 1.76 -8.26 -3.14
C VAL A 29 2.50 -8.11 -1.83
N LEU A 30 3.13 -6.96 -1.63
CA LEU A 30 3.62 -6.52 -0.34
C LEU A 30 2.46 -5.82 0.36
N HIS A 31 2.24 -6.10 1.64
CA HIS A 31 1.21 -5.42 2.41
C HIS A 31 1.69 -5.00 3.79
N THR A 32 1.15 -3.88 4.26
CA THR A 32 1.36 -3.34 5.62
C THR A 32 0.03 -2.85 6.17
N ASN A 33 -0.20 -3.03 7.46
CA ASN A 33 -1.45 -2.69 8.14
C ASN A 33 -1.18 -2.49 9.64
N ASP A 34 -2.06 -1.75 10.32
CA ASP A 34 -2.13 -1.67 11.79
C ASP A 34 -0.80 -1.31 12.45
N LEU A 35 -0.03 -0.40 11.82
CA LEU A 35 1.24 0.03 12.41
C LEU A 35 1.02 0.85 13.69
N HIS A 36 -0.17 1.43 13.89
CA HIS A 36 -0.59 2.05 15.14
C HIS A 36 0.50 2.90 15.80
N SER A 37 1.11 3.77 15.00
CA SER A 37 2.14 4.70 15.42
C SER A 37 3.37 4.04 16.09
N HIS A 38 3.65 2.77 15.81
CA HIS A 38 4.89 2.09 16.17
C HIS A 38 5.98 2.46 15.16
N TYR A 39 6.44 3.71 15.23
CA TYR A 39 7.42 4.27 14.31
C TYR A 39 8.83 3.69 14.54
N ASP A 40 9.17 3.47 15.81
CA ASP A 40 10.40 2.81 16.24
C ASP A 40 10.23 1.30 16.40
N GLU A 41 11.37 0.62 16.56
CA GLU A 41 11.39 -0.80 16.88
C GLU A 41 10.81 -1.08 18.27
N THR A 42 10.09 -2.20 18.38
CA THR A 42 9.65 -2.77 19.65
C THR A 42 10.68 -3.77 20.12
N CYS A 43 11.25 -3.57 21.29
CA CYS A 43 12.27 -4.47 21.81
C CYS A 43 11.67 -5.80 22.29
N ARG A 44 12.46 -6.87 22.17
CA ARG A 44 12.07 -8.22 22.60
C ARG A 44 11.75 -8.34 24.09
N ASP A 45 12.28 -7.43 24.90
CA ASP A 45 11.99 -7.33 26.32
C ASP A 45 10.72 -6.51 26.63
N GLY A 46 9.94 -6.16 25.61
CA GLY A 46 8.66 -5.48 25.70
C GLY A 46 8.77 -3.96 25.89
N ARG A 47 9.98 -3.40 25.88
CA ARG A 47 10.18 -1.95 26.01
C ARG A 47 10.04 -1.24 24.66
N PRO A 48 9.30 -0.12 24.59
CA PRO A 48 9.31 0.77 23.44
C PRO A 48 10.57 1.67 23.51
N SER A 49 11.75 1.10 23.32
CA SER A 49 13.01 1.85 23.44
C SER A 49 13.97 1.53 22.30
N SER A 50 14.20 2.48 21.40
CA SER A 50 15.28 2.40 20.41
C SER A 50 16.52 3.17 20.90
N PRO A 51 17.76 2.62 20.78
CA PRO A 51 18.07 1.30 20.24
C PRO A 51 17.76 0.19 21.24
N CYS A 52 17.30 -0.95 20.73
CA CYS A 52 17.13 -2.14 21.55
C CYS A 52 18.46 -2.68 22.07
N GLY A 53 18.42 -3.32 23.24
CA GLY A 53 19.55 -4.05 23.80
C GLY A 53 19.96 -5.27 22.96
N PRO A 54 20.87 -6.12 23.45
CA PRO A 54 21.46 -7.23 22.70
C PRO A 54 20.44 -8.24 22.11
N ALA A 55 19.25 -8.33 22.70
CA ALA A 55 18.17 -9.17 22.18
C ALA A 55 17.55 -8.63 20.87
N GLY A 56 17.82 -7.38 20.52
CA GLY A 56 17.26 -6.68 19.37
C GLY A 56 15.76 -6.37 19.51
N GLY A 57 15.19 -5.86 18.42
CA GLY A 57 13.77 -5.54 18.30
C GLY A 57 13.16 -6.01 16.99
N TYR A 58 11.86 -5.76 16.86
CA TYR A 58 11.06 -6.02 15.66
C TYR A 58 10.39 -4.74 15.20
N GLY A 59 9.90 -4.71 13.96
CA GLY A 59 9.09 -3.60 13.45
C GLY A 59 9.88 -2.30 13.35
N GLY A 60 9.16 -1.18 13.43
CA GLY A 60 9.69 0.15 13.14
C GLY A 60 9.82 0.41 11.64
N PHE A 61 9.54 1.66 11.23
CA PHE A 61 9.46 2.03 9.82
C PHE A 61 10.79 1.90 9.08
N ALA A 62 11.92 2.09 9.78
CA ALA A 62 13.25 1.92 9.17
C ALA A 62 13.51 0.47 8.75
N ARG A 63 13.22 -0.51 9.61
CA ARG A 63 13.36 -1.93 9.28
C ARG A 63 12.34 -2.37 8.25
N LEU A 64 11.10 -1.88 8.36
CA LEU A 64 10.05 -2.12 7.38
C LEU A 64 10.48 -1.66 5.98
N ARG A 65 11.00 -0.44 5.87
CA ARG A 65 11.50 0.09 4.60
C ARG A 65 12.60 -0.79 4.01
N ALA A 66 13.58 -1.19 4.82
CA ALA A 66 14.66 -2.07 4.37
C ALA A 66 14.14 -3.44 3.89
N ALA A 67 13.16 -4.02 4.59
CA ALA A 67 12.53 -5.27 4.19
C ALA A 67 11.74 -5.14 2.87
N LEU A 68 10.93 -4.08 2.72
CA LEU A 68 10.20 -3.79 1.48
C LEU A 68 11.15 -3.65 0.29
N ASP A 69 12.26 -2.93 0.46
CA ASP A 69 13.24 -2.74 -0.61
C ASP A 69 13.94 -4.06 -0.99
N ALA A 70 14.24 -4.92 -0.01
CA ALA A 70 14.79 -6.24 -0.26
C ALA A 70 13.80 -7.16 -1.01
N GLU A 71 12.51 -7.15 -0.63
CA GLU A 71 11.48 -7.95 -1.31
C GLU A 71 11.20 -7.44 -2.73
N ARG A 72 11.20 -6.12 -2.95
CA ARG A 72 11.15 -5.53 -4.29
C ARG A 72 12.30 -6.02 -5.16
N ALA A 73 13.54 -5.99 -4.62
CA ALA A 73 14.72 -6.46 -5.36
C ALA A 73 14.62 -7.95 -5.70
N ARG A 74 14.15 -8.78 -4.76
CA ARG A 74 13.93 -10.22 -4.98
C ARG A 74 12.91 -10.50 -6.08
N ALA A 75 11.78 -9.80 -6.05
CA ALA A 75 10.72 -10.02 -7.02
C ALA A 75 11.14 -9.73 -8.47
N VAL A 76 12.09 -8.80 -8.68
CA VAL A 76 12.65 -8.46 -9.99
C VAL A 76 13.75 -9.45 -10.44
N ALA A 77 14.46 -10.08 -9.51
CA ALA A 77 15.60 -10.95 -9.82
C ALA A 77 15.24 -12.26 -10.54
N ASP A 78 13.99 -12.73 -10.44
CA ASP A 78 13.57 -14.04 -10.93
C ASP A 78 13.28 -14.11 -12.45
N GLY A 79 13.55 -13.04 -13.22
CA GLY A 79 13.64 -13.07 -14.70
C GLY A 79 12.34 -13.31 -15.49
N GLY A 80 11.19 -13.54 -14.84
CA GLY A 80 9.87 -13.64 -15.47
C GLY A 80 9.12 -12.30 -15.56
N PRO A 81 7.95 -12.25 -16.25
CA PRO A 81 7.04 -11.11 -16.19
C PRO A 81 6.48 -10.96 -14.77
N ALA A 82 7.19 -10.21 -13.95
CA ALA A 82 6.90 -10.02 -12.54
C ALA A 82 6.44 -8.58 -12.28
N GLY A 83 5.40 -8.45 -11.47
CA GLY A 83 4.91 -7.18 -10.96
C GLY A 83 5.03 -7.15 -9.44
N VAL A 84 5.36 -5.99 -8.86
CA VAL A 84 5.30 -5.77 -7.42
C VAL A 84 4.31 -4.65 -7.16
N VAL A 85 3.43 -4.86 -6.19
CA VAL A 85 2.59 -3.81 -5.62
C VAL A 85 2.76 -3.79 -4.10
N HIS A 86 2.79 -2.60 -3.52
CA HIS A 86 2.74 -2.39 -2.09
C HIS A 86 1.41 -1.75 -1.70
N LEU A 87 0.60 -2.51 -0.97
CA LEU A 87 -0.71 -2.08 -0.46
C LEU A 87 -0.60 -1.74 1.03
N TYR A 88 -1.23 -0.64 1.44
CA TYR A 88 -1.24 -0.20 2.83
C TYR A 88 -2.67 -0.20 3.37
N ALA A 89 -3.00 -1.03 4.35
CA ALA A 89 -4.40 -1.30 4.74
C ALA A 89 -4.91 -0.47 5.94
N GLY A 90 -4.34 0.71 6.18
CA GLY A 90 -4.83 1.65 7.20
C GLY A 90 -4.31 1.37 8.61
N ASP A 91 -4.91 2.05 9.58
CA ASP A 91 -4.62 1.99 11.02
C ASP A 91 -3.15 2.29 11.36
N THR A 92 -2.66 3.39 10.79
CA THR A 92 -1.37 3.97 11.21
C THR A 92 -1.53 4.91 12.37
N PHE A 93 -2.68 5.57 12.46
CA PHE A 93 -2.97 6.51 13.53
C PHE A 93 -3.12 5.75 14.85
N LYS A 94 -2.84 6.46 15.95
CA LYS A 94 -3.09 6.01 17.33
C LYS A 94 -2.28 4.78 17.74
N GLY A 95 -2.18 4.48 19.04
CA GLY A 95 -1.52 3.27 19.56
C GLY A 95 -0.24 3.51 20.38
N THR A 96 0.53 4.56 20.08
CA THR A 96 1.66 5.00 20.93
C THR A 96 1.62 6.51 21.16
N ARG A 97 2.45 6.99 22.11
CA ARG A 97 2.65 8.43 22.37
C ARG A 97 3.17 9.22 21.18
N PHE A 98 3.71 8.56 20.15
CA PHE A 98 4.15 9.26 18.95
C PHE A 98 3.01 10.02 18.29
N TYR A 99 1.82 9.41 18.19
CA TYR A 99 0.68 10.08 17.58
C TYR A 99 0.19 11.26 18.42
N ASP A 100 0.13 11.09 19.75
CA ASP A 100 -0.30 12.15 20.66
C ASP A 100 0.55 13.42 20.55
N VAL A 101 1.84 13.28 20.21
CA VAL A 101 2.81 14.39 20.13
C VAL A 101 3.01 14.89 18.70
N LEU A 102 3.11 13.98 17.72
CA LEU A 102 3.50 14.29 16.35
C LEU A 102 2.31 14.38 15.38
N GLY A 103 1.17 13.82 15.77
CA GLY A 103 -0.04 13.78 14.96
C GLY A 103 0.14 13.07 13.62
N TRP A 104 -0.74 13.40 12.69
CA TRP A 104 -0.76 12.82 11.35
C TRP A 104 0.49 13.13 10.51
N GLN A 105 1.24 14.20 10.84
CA GLN A 105 2.40 14.64 10.06
C GLN A 105 3.47 13.55 10.01
N ALA A 106 3.78 12.93 11.15
CA ALA A 106 4.74 11.84 11.21
C ALA A 106 4.27 10.62 10.43
N ALA A 107 2.97 10.26 10.52
CA ALA A 107 2.40 9.18 9.73
C ALA A 107 2.55 9.46 8.22
N ALA A 108 2.22 10.67 7.77
CA ALA A 108 2.33 11.08 6.37
C ALA A 108 3.78 11.01 5.85
N ASP A 109 4.73 11.55 6.61
CA ASP A 109 6.15 11.51 6.26
C ASP A 109 6.66 10.07 6.17
N LEU A 110 6.30 9.22 7.12
CA LEU A 110 6.77 7.84 7.18
C LEU A 110 6.14 6.97 6.08
N ILE A 111 4.83 7.04 5.87
CA ILE A 111 4.12 6.31 4.79
C ILE A 111 4.63 6.75 3.42
N GLY A 112 4.81 8.06 3.20
CA GLY A 112 5.31 8.58 1.92
C GLY A 112 6.69 8.05 1.55
N ASN A 113 7.49 7.64 2.54
CA ASN A 113 8.79 7.03 2.33
C ASN A 113 8.74 5.50 2.10
N LEU A 114 7.59 4.85 2.17
CA LEU A 114 7.49 3.39 1.99
C LEU A 114 7.28 2.96 0.55
N GLY A 115 6.96 3.86 -0.38
CA GLY A 115 6.63 3.53 -1.78
C GLY A 115 5.35 2.70 -1.87
N VAL A 116 4.26 3.21 -1.30
CA VAL A 116 2.92 2.59 -1.33
C VAL A 116 2.26 2.91 -2.67
N ASP A 117 1.66 1.90 -3.30
CA ASP A 117 0.97 2.02 -4.59
C ASP A 117 -0.52 2.32 -4.44
N ALA A 118 -1.14 1.84 -3.35
CA ALA A 118 -2.51 2.20 -2.95
C ALA A 118 -2.68 1.98 -1.44
N MET A 119 -3.49 2.82 -0.80
CA MET A 119 -3.75 2.79 0.63
C MET A 119 -5.26 2.75 0.92
N CYS A 120 -5.69 1.92 1.86
CA CYS A 120 -7.00 2.00 2.48
C CYS A 120 -6.91 2.82 3.78
N LEU A 121 -8.00 3.42 4.19
CA LEU A 121 -8.14 3.97 5.55
C LEU A 121 -8.61 2.86 6.49
N GLY A 122 -8.16 2.90 7.73
CA GLY A 122 -8.68 2.13 8.86
C GLY A 122 -9.53 3.01 9.76
N ASN A 123 -10.09 2.43 10.83
CA ASN A 123 -10.98 3.16 11.74
C ASN A 123 -10.24 4.22 12.56
N HIS A 124 -8.96 4.02 12.86
CA HIS A 124 -8.20 4.98 13.66
C HIS A 124 -7.87 6.27 12.91
N GLU A 125 -7.90 6.26 11.58
CA GLU A 125 -7.75 7.48 10.78
C GLU A 125 -8.90 8.48 11.00
N PHE A 126 -10.03 8.03 11.55
CA PHE A 126 -11.23 8.84 11.78
C PHE A 126 -11.44 9.26 13.24
N GLU A 127 -10.61 8.81 14.18
CA GLU A 127 -10.83 9.04 15.62
C GLU A 127 -10.74 10.52 16.03
N ASP A 128 -9.93 11.33 15.34
CA ASP A 128 -9.87 12.78 15.56
C ASP A 128 -10.87 13.56 14.69
N GLY A 129 -11.72 12.85 13.94
CA GLY A 129 -12.73 13.39 13.04
C GLY A 129 -12.24 13.66 11.61
N PRO A 130 -13.17 13.82 10.65
CA PRO A 130 -12.88 14.13 9.25
C PRO A 130 -12.00 15.38 9.05
N GLU A 131 -12.17 16.40 9.89
CA GLU A 131 -11.42 17.65 9.81
C GLU A 131 -9.93 17.47 10.10
N ALA A 132 -9.59 16.54 11.00
CA ALA A 132 -8.22 16.18 11.33
C ALA A 132 -7.60 15.25 10.28
N LEU A 133 -8.41 14.41 9.62
CA LEU A 133 -7.98 13.54 8.53
C LEU A 133 -7.72 14.30 7.22
N ALA A 134 -8.53 15.32 6.91
CA ALA A 134 -8.41 16.12 5.69
C ALA A 134 -6.98 16.64 5.38
N PRO A 135 -6.23 17.24 6.34
CA PRO A 135 -4.86 17.68 6.07
C PRO A 135 -3.88 16.53 5.81
N PHE A 136 -4.08 15.35 6.41
CA PHE A 136 -3.28 14.15 6.09
C PHE A 136 -3.45 13.76 4.62
N LEU A 137 -4.70 13.65 4.15
CA LEU A 137 -5.03 13.28 2.77
C LEU A 137 -4.47 14.28 1.73
N LYS A 138 -4.40 15.57 2.10
CA LYS A 138 -3.88 16.65 1.26
C LYS A 138 -2.38 16.84 1.35
N SER A 139 -1.71 16.18 2.30
CA SER A 139 -0.28 16.33 2.50
C SER A 139 0.48 15.84 1.27
N LYS A 140 1.60 16.50 0.95
CA LYS A 140 2.42 16.20 -0.24
C LYS A 140 2.86 14.73 -0.35
N ASN A 141 2.96 14.04 0.78
CA ASN A 141 3.45 12.67 0.87
C ASN A 141 2.33 11.63 0.68
N ILE A 142 1.07 12.04 0.81
CA ILE A 142 -0.11 11.17 0.73
C ILE A 142 -0.96 11.49 -0.50
N SER A 143 -1.00 12.74 -0.94
CA SER A 143 -1.89 13.21 -2.01
C SER A 143 -1.69 12.52 -3.36
N SER A 144 -0.52 11.91 -3.60
CA SER A 144 -0.24 11.13 -4.80
C SER A 144 -0.59 9.65 -4.67
N ILE A 145 -0.83 9.15 -3.45
CA ILE A 145 -1.21 7.77 -3.18
C ILE A 145 -2.73 7.65 -3.36
N PRO A 146 -3.23 6.72 -4.19
CA PRO A 146 -4.64 6.37 -4.26
C PRO A 146 -5.17 5.95 -2.88
N ILE A 147 -6.09 6.72 -2.29
CA ILE A 147 -6.82 6.27 -1.11
C ILE A 147 -8.10 5.56 -1.57
N VAL A 148 -8.21 4.27 -1.26
CA VAL A 148 -9.33 3.41 -1.66
C VAL A 148 -10.21 3.06 -0.47
N VAL A 149 -11.49 3.42 -0.51
CA VAL A 149 -12.52 3.02 0.47
C VAL A 149 -13.86 2.96 -0.24
N ALA A 150 -14.41 1.77 -0.45
CA ALA A 150 -15.62 1.57 -1.27
C ALA A 150 -16.94 1.79 -0.54
N ASN A 151 -16.92 1.72 0.80
CA ASN A 151 -18.14 1.66 1.61
C ASN A 151 -18.33 2.88 2.52
N ILE A 152 -17.85 4.05 2.08
CA ILE A 152 -18.13 5.33 2.74
C ILE A 152 -18.66 6.38 1.76
N HIS A 153 -19.45 7.30 2.31
CA HIS A 153 -20.08 8.42 1.65
C HIS A 153 -19.42 9.72 2.12
N THR A 154 -18.71 10.42 1.23
CA THR A 154 -17.95 11.64 1.56
C THR A 154 -18.65 12.93 1.06
N GLU A 155 -19.88 12.84 0.59
CA GLU A 155 -20.64 13.95 -0.01
C GLU A 155 -20.89 15.08 0.99
N GLU A 156 -21.12 14.75 2.26
CA GLU A 156 -21.29 15.70 3.36
C GLU A 156 -19.95 16.20 3.94
N GLU A 157 -18.82 15.62 3.51
CA GLU A 157 -17.47 15.92 4.01
C GLU A 157 -16.53 16.34 2.85
N PRO A 158 -16.78 17.48 2.18
CA PRO A 158 -16.02 17.90 1.00
C PRO A 158 -14.54 18.19 1.29
N SER A 159 -14.16 18.25 2.57
CA SER A 159 -12.78 18.38 3.00
C SER A 159 -11.97 17.10 2.75
N LEU A 160 -12.62 15.93 2.75
CA LEU A 160 -12.05 14.61 2.50
C LEU A 160 -11.86 14.38 1.00
N THR A 161 -10.72 14.85 0.49
CA THR A 161 -10.31 14.67 -0.91
C THR A 161 -9.46 13.42 -1.09
N ASN A 162 -9.24 13.00 -2.34
CA ASN A 162 -8.38 11.85 -2.70
C ASN A 162 -8.90 10.47 -2.25
N ILE A 163 -10.15 10.37 -1.82
CA ILE A 163 -10.83 9.09 -1.53
C ILE A 163 -11.62 8.65 -2.75
N ARG A 164 -11.53 7.37 -3.11
CA ARG A 164 -12.29 6.73 -4.18
C ARG A 164 -12.64 5.29 -3.82
N PRO A 165 -13.66 4.66 -4.42
CA PRO A 165 -13.99 3.27 -4.09
C PRO A 165 -12.89 2.26 -4.45
N SER A 166 -12.21 2.51 -5.56
CA SER A 166 -11.19 1.63 -6.12
C SER A 166 -10.18 2.39 -6.97
N THR A 167 -9.08 1.73 -7.32
CA THR A 167 -8.12 2.21 -8.31
C THR A 167 -7.65 1.06 -9.21
N VAL A 168 -7.04 1.40 -10.35
CA VAL A 168 -6.45 0.44 -11.27
C VAL A 168 -4.97 0.78 -11.41
N LEU A 169 -4.11 -0.18 -11.11
CA LEU A 169 -2.66 -0.07 -11.22
C LEU A 169 -2.18 -0.81 -12.49
N THR A 170 -1.15 -0.29 -13.14
CA THR A 170 -0.45 -1.00 -14.23
C THR A 170 0.83 -1.60 -13.68
N VAL A 171 0.93 -2.93 -13.67
CA VAL A 171 2.01 -3.66 -12.99
C VAL A 171 2.53 -4.74 -13.94
N GLY A 172 3.80 -4.66 -14.33
CA GLY A 172 4.39 -5.63 -15.26
C GLY A 172 3.62 -5.76 -16.58
N GLY A 173 3.04 -4.66 -17.09
CA GLY A 173 2.21 -4.64 -18.30
C GLY A 173 0.76 -5.13 -18.12
N HIS A 174 0.36 -5.53 -16.91
CA HIS A 174 -0.99 -6.01 -16.59
C HIS A 174 -1.77 -4.96 -15.79
N THR A 175 -3.10 -4.96 -15.89
CA THR A 175 -3.97 -4.13 -15.06
C THR A 175 -4.38 -4.88 -13.80
N VAL A 176 -4.23 -4.22 -12.65
CA VAL A 176 -4.58 -4.75 -11.31
C VAL A 176 -5.59 -3.81 -10.67
N GLY A 177 -6.80 -4.29 -10.43
CA GLY A 177 -7.82 -3.54 -9.68
C GLY A 177 -7.60 -3.67 -8.17
N VAL A 178 -7.69 -2.55 -7.46
CA VAL A 178 -7.59 -2.50 -5.99
C VAL A 178 -8.84 -1.84 -5.45
N ILE A 179 -9.56 -2.54 -4.56
CA ILE A 179 -10.79 -2.06 -3.92
C ILE A 179 -10.52 -2.02 -2.42
N GLY A 180 -10.85 -0.90 -1.78
CA GLY A 180 -10.69 -0.74 -0.34
C GLY A 180 -12.00 -0.98 0.40
N TYR A 181 -11.92 -1.40 1.66
CA TYR A 181 -13.07 -1.60 2.52
C TYR A 181 -12.69 -1.23 3.95
N LEU A 182 -13.52 -0.40 4.58
CA LEU A 182 -13.35 0.08 5.93
C LEU A 182 -14.38 -0.62 6.84
N THR A 183 -13.99 -0.99 8.06
CA THR A 183 -14.94 -1.62 8.99
C THR A 183 -16.14 -0.69 9.28
N PRO A 184 -17.40 -1.17 9.18
CA PRO A 184 -18.59 -0.39 9.53
C PRO A 184 -18.61 0.09 10.99
N ASP A 185 -17.86 -0.56 11.89
CA ASP A 185 -17.75 -0.15 13.30
C ASP A 185 -17.15 1.26 13.45
N THR A 186 -16.48 1.78 12.40
CA THR A 186 -16.03 3.17 12.32
C THR A 186 -17.19 4.17 12.38
N GLU A 187 -18.44 3.75 12.14
CA GLU A 187 -19.63 4.58 12.32
C GLU A 187 -19.68 5.20 13.74
N VAL A 188 -19.17 4.47 14.75
CA VAL A 188 -19.12 4.97 16.14
C VAL A 188 -18.29 6.24 16.27
N SER A 189 -17.23 6.39 15.48
CA SER A 189 -16.37 7.59 15.46
C SER A 189 -16.64 8.54 14.29
N SER A 190 -17.41 8.13 13.28
CA SER A 190 -17.70 8.92 12.06
C SER A 190 -19.04 8.59 11.40
N ALA A 191 -20.12 8.69 12.18
CA ALA A 191 -21.49 8.31 11.79
C ALA A 191 -22.05 8.99 10.52
N ARG A 192 -21.44 10.07 10.04
CA ARG A 192 -21.86 10.77 8.82
C ARG A 192 -21.45 10.02 7.55
N LEU A 193 -20.38 9.22 7.62
CA LEU A 193 -19.79 8.55 6.45
C LEU A 193 -20.48 7.23 6.08
N PHE A 194 -21.35 6.70 6.94
CA PHE A 194 -21.96 5.37 6.79
C PHE A 194 -23.48 5.40 6.57
N ARG A 195 -24.04 6.58 6.29
CA ARG A 195 -25.48 6.73 6.02
C ARG A 195 -25.80 6.27 4.59
N LEU A 196 -26.85 5.45 4.45
CA LEU A 196 -27.43 5.01 3.18
C LEU A 196 -28.24 6.13 2.50
#